data_AF-A0A367UFU1-F1
#
_entry.id   AF-A0A367UFU1-F1
#
_cell.length_a   1.000
_cell.length_b   1.000
_cell.length_c   1.000
_cell.angle_alpha   90.00
_cell.angle_beta   90.00
_cell.angle_gamma   90.00
#
_symmetry.space_group_name_H-M   'P 1'
#
loop_
_entity.id
_entity.type
_entity.pdbx_description
1 polymer ?
#
loop_
_entity_poly.entity_id
_entity_poly.type
_entity_poly.pdbx_seq_one_letter_code
_entity_poly.pdbx_strand_id
1 'polypeptide(L)'
;MRKLDETVMEPCDIVLTSDSGFTSRVVRKHTDSDISHAMLYVQNHALIDSTGDGVHTSNTQRNLFTDDCTLYVLRPRTPLSNAQKISILTYARAQTGTSYATFQAAAVTRLNPLKPSTTKSKKQFCSRLVAQAYAKAGINLIENPDYCSPDDLKTSSLLEFVPTAIRTATEEEINFAKKSSDTTALMRETTNDLLKSARQKSTKIETPNDIDEHLFQNPSDDQYMTDALKLSGYLDIWRHDCIKNPWHYDLDLMMKRKNINKTHEYCIIITSYRDLDDRYLINRGVYCTYYKSRDLEYFKEMFELYDLLLELDRTRLEVAKAWLAHHHGTENDEHILEPHSTDWFELMDKWDPVTAQQIRYVVQQVSTTEVCGICGDTPAEDYRLAPEQRPKGGIDTYRLCDDCLDIRSRLHGENYAPMNET
;
A
#
# COMPACT_ATOMS: atom_id res chain seq x y z
N MET A 1 -13.23 20.70 -8.56
CA MET A 1 -12.15 20.02 -7.82
C MET A 1 -12.14 18.57 -8.23
N ARG A 2 -10.98 18.05 -8.64
CA ARG A 2 -10.77 16.62 -8.92
C ARG A 2 -10.14 15.90 -7.75
N LYS A 3 -10.26 14.58 -7.74
CA LYS A 3 -9.73 13.65 -6.74
C LYS A 3 -9.32 12.36 -7.44
N LEU A 4 -8.41 11.61 -6.83
CA LEU A 4 -8.16 10.22 -7.19
C LEU A 4 -9.37 9.35 -6.82
N ASP A 5 -9.68 8.36 -7.65
CA ASP A 5 -10.71 7.36 -7.36
C ASP A 5 -10.10 6.13 -6.69
N GLU A 6 -10.17 6.08 -5.36
CA GLU A 6 -9.54 5.04 -4.57
C GLU A 6 -10.16 3.64 -4.76
N THR A 7 -11.30 3.54 -5.47
CA THR A 7 -11.89 2.26 -5.88
C THR A 7 -11.17 1.63 -7.11
N VAL A 8 -10.40 2.44 -7.85
CA VAL A 8 -9.69 2.03 -9.09
C VAL A 8 -8.16 2.06 -8.91
N MET A 9 -7.66 2.85 -7.96
CA MET A 9 -6.23 2.96 -7.63
C MET A 9 -5.64 1.64 -7.11
N GLU A 10 -4.48 1.24 -7.64
CA GLU A 10 -3.72 0.06 -7.20
C GLU A 10 -2.38 0.44 -6.55
N PRO A 11 -1.90 -0.31 -5.54
CA PRO A 11 -0.56 -0.11 -5.01
C PRO A 11 0.52 -0.21 -6.11
N CYS A 12 1.45 0.75 -6.07
CA CYS A 12 2.45 1.07 -7.09
C CYS A 12 1.99 2.01 -8.23
N ASP A 13 0.72 2.40 -8.33
CA ASP A 13 0.31 3.46 -9.26
C ASP A 13 1.09 4.75 -9.02
N ILE A 14 1.47 5.42 -10.11
CA ILE A 14 2.25 6.66 -10.09
C ILE A 14 1.29 7.82 -10.39
N VAL A 15 1.18 8.77 -9.48
CA VAL A 15 0.36 9.97 -9.65
C VAL A 15 1.26 11.15 -10.02
N LEU A 16 0.99 11.76 -11.16
CA LEU A 16 1.71 12.92 -11.67
C LEU A 16 0.83 14.17 -11.61
N THR A 17 1.36 15.29 -11.12
CA THR A 17 0.57 16.53 -10.91
C THR A 17 1.33 17.81 -11.24
N SER A 18 0.61 18.86 -11.67
CA SER A 18 1.13 20.23 -11.81
C SER A 18 0.89 21.10 -10.58
N ASP A 19 -0.02 20.68 -9.70
CA ASP A 19 -0.22 21.29 -8.38
C ASP A 19 0.74 20.65 -7.38
N SER A 20 1.73 21.44 -6.97
CA SER A 20 2.57 21.18 -5.81
C SER A 20 2.76 22.48 -5.04
N GLY A 21 2.39 22.45 -3.75
CA GLY A 21 2.60 23.56 -2.83
C GLY A 21 4.06 23.98 -2.81
N PHE A 22 4.30 25.29 -2.96
CA PHE A 22 5.61 25.97 -2.99
C PHE A 22 6.63 25.58 -4.09
N THR A 23 6.77 24.32 -4.49
CA THR A 23 7.78 23.88 -5.49
C THR A 23 7.34 24.09 -6.94
N SER A 24 6.04 24.11 -7.23
CA SER A 24 5.50 24.10 -8.60
C SER A 24 5.88 25.30 -9.50
N ARG A 25 6.36 26.42 -8.95
CA ARG A 25 6.79 27.59 -9.74
C ARG A 25 8.21 27.48 -10.31
N VAL A 26 9.07 26.64 -9.73
CA VAL A 26 10.47 26.52 -10.18
C VAL A 26 10.60 25.46 -11.26
N VAL A 27 9.91 24.31 -11.12
CA VAL A 27 9.95 23.21 -12.09
C VAL A 27 9.29 23.63 -13.42
N ARG A 28 8.03 24.10 -13.39
CA ARG A 28 7.26 24.55 -14.57
C ARG A 28 7.87 25.70 -15.36
N LYS A 29 8.91 26.38 -14.83
CA LYS A 29 9.61 27.47 -15.52
C LYS A 29 10.88 27.00 -16.26
N HIS A 30 11.27 25.73 -16.11
CA HIS A 30 12.52 25.19 -16.67
C HIS A 30 12.34 23.85 -17.41
N THR A 31 11.34 23.05 -17.05
CA THR A 31 10.85 21.97 -17.92
C THR A 31 9.71 22.50 -18.78
N ASP A 32 9.75 22.24 -20.09
CA ASP A 32 8.65 22.49 -21.03
C ASP A 32 7.54 21.42 -20.90
N SER A 33 7.15 21.16 -19.65
CA SER A 33 6.25 20.10 -19.23
C SER A 33 5.11 20.69 -18.41
N ASP A 34 3.93 20.12 -18.62
CA ASP A 34 2.72 20.41 -17.88
C ASP A 34 2.72 19.81 -16.46
N ILE A 35 3.71 18.99 -16.10
CA ILE A 35 3.81 18.30 -14.80
C ILE A 35 4.98 18.87 -13.99
N SER A 36 4.80 18.97 -12.67
CA SER A 36 5.85 19.44 -11.76
C SER A 36 6.24 18.45 -10.65
N HIS A 37 5.44 17.40 -10.44
CA HIS A 37 5.56 16.53 -9.28
C HIS A 37 5.11 15.10 -9.57
N ALA A 38 5.68 14.14 -8.83
CA ALA A 38 5.43 12.71 -8.95
C ALA A 38 5.29 12.07 -7.56
N MET A 39 4.32 11.18 -7.41
CA MET A 39 3.93 10.55 -6.15
C MET A 39 3.65 9.06 -6.41
N LEU A 40 3.89 8.20 -5.43
CA LEU A 40 3.65 6.75 -5.54
C LEU A 40 2.50 6.36 -4.61
N TYR A 41 1.47 5.67 -5.11
CA TYR A 41 0.38 5.14 -4.29
C TYR A 41 0.85 3.86 -3.59
N VAL A 42 0.89 3.89 -2.25
CA VAL A 42 1.56 2.86 -1.45
C VAL A 42 0.64 1.96 -0.64
N GLN A 43 -0.61 2.38 -0.42
CA GLN A 43 -1.66 1.63 0.26
C GLN A 43 -3.00 2.33 -0.01
N ASN A 44 -4.14 1.71 0.34
CA ASN A 44 -5.43 2.38 0.30
C ASN A 44 -5.37 3.76 0.99
N HIS A 45 -5.79 4.79 0.25
CA HIS A 45 -5.74 6.20 0.60
C HIS A 45 -4.36 6.81 0.90
N ALA A 46 -3.24 6.18 0.54
CA ALA A 46 -1.90 6.65 0.89
C ALA A 46 -1.00 6.88 -0.33
N LEU A 47 -0.54 8.12 -0.52
CA LEU A 47 0.55 8.48 -1.43
C LEU A 47 1.83 8.70 -0.64
N ILE A 48 2.98 8.34 -1.20
CA ILE A 48 4.29 8.80 -0.72
C ILE A 48 4.98 9.63 -1.79
N ASP A 49 5.61 10.74 -1.39
CA ASP A 49 6.29 11.64 -2.29
C ASP A 49 7.55 12.24 -1.65
N SER A 50 8.23 13.15 -2.36
CA SER A 50 9.35 13.92 -1.81
C SER A 50 9.12 15.39 -2.12
N THR A 51 8.93 16.19 -1.07
CA THR A 51 8.66 17.63 -1.13
C THR A 51 9.73 18.40 -0.33
N GLY A 52 9.57 19.72 -0.18
CA GLY A 52 10.47 20.54 0.63
C GLY A 52 10.61 20.07 2.09
N ASP A 53 9.62 19.37 2.63
CA ASP A 53 9.63 18.80 3.98
C ASP A 53 10.37 17.45 4.07
N GLY A 54 10.89 16.93 2.96
CA GLY A 54 11.47 15.60 2.83
C GLY A 54 10.52 14.58 2.20
N VAL A 55 10.82 13.29 2.38
CA VAL A 55 9.97 12.17 1.92
C VAL A 55 8.91 11.85 2.97
N HIS A 56 7.63 11.98 2.64
CA HIS A 56 6.52 11.75 3.57
C HIS A 56 5.29 11.17 2.88
N THR A 57 4.34 10.69 3.68
CA THR A 57 3.05 10.13 3.20
C THR A 57 1.95 11.20 3.30
N SER A 58 1.05 11.27 2.31
CA SER A 58 -0.19 12.06 2.35
C SER A 58 -1.43 11.17 2.19
N ASN A 59 -2.58 11.65 2.68
CA ASN A 59 -3.86 10.94 2.58
C ASN A 59 -4.69 11.44 1.38
N THR A 60 -5.01 10.56 0.42
CA THR A 60 -5.74 10.91 -0.82
C THR A 60 -7.16 11.41 -0.58
N GLN A 61 -7.79 11.04 0.53
CA GLN A 61 -9.09 11.57 0.95
C GLN A 61 -9.03 13.09 1.25
N ARG A 62 -7.82 13.62 1.46
CA ARG A 62 -7.52 15.04 1.69
C ARG A 62 -6.90 15.72 0.46
N ASN A 63 -6.18 14.98 -0.37
CA ASN A 63 -5.61 15.49 -1.61
C ASN A 63 -6.72 15.81 -2.63
N LEU A 64 -7.07 17.09 -2.71
CA LEU A 64 -7.97 17.63 -3.72
C LEU A 64 -7.17 18.48 -4.71
N PHE A 65 -7.39 18.25 -6.00
CA PHE A 65 -6.69 18.94 -7.07
C PHE A 65 -7.63 19.97 -7.70
N THR A 66 -7.12 21.16 -8.03
CA THR A 66 -7.90 22.16 -8.77
C THR A 66 -8.21 21.66 -10.17
N ASP A 67 -9.19 22.25 -10.85
CA ASP A 67 -9.63 21.77 -12.17
C ASP A 67 -8.69 22.23 -13.31
N ASP A 68 -7.90 23.29 -13.07
CA ASP A 68 -6.84 23.81 -13.96
C ASP A 68 -5.48 23.11 -13.79
N CYS A 69 -5.33 22.27 -12.77
CA CYS A 69 -4.14 21.45 -12.58
C CYS A 69 -4.01 20.37 -13.68
N THR A 70 -2.81 19.93 -14.01
CA THR A 70 -2.62 18.67 -14.75
C THR A 70 -2.61 17.53 -13.73
N LEU A 71 -3.36 16.47 -13.96
CA LEU A 71 -3.37 15.29 -13.09
C LEU A 71 -3.43 14.03 -13.96
N TYR A 72 -2.50 13.10 -13.73
CA TYR A 72 -2.47 11.80 -14.38
C TYR A 72 -2.20 10.69 -13.36
N VAL A 73 -2.78 9.52 -13.60
CA VAL A 73 -2.41 8.28 -12.94
C VAL A 73 -1.79 7.37 -14.00
N LEU A 74 -0.64 6.78 -13.68
CA LEU A 74 0.10 5.86 -14.54
C LEU A 74 0.28 4.51 -13.84
N ARG A 75 0.08 3.42 -14.59
CA ARG A 75 0.25 2.04 -14.13
C ARG A 75 1.24 1.28 -15.03
N PRO A 76 2.01 0.30 -14.53
CA PRO A 76 2.82 -0.57 -15.37
C PRO A 76 1.97 -1.39 -16.34
N ARG A 77 2.34 -1.38 -17.64
CA ARG A 77 1.69 -2.18 -18.69
C ARG A 77 1.81 -3.68 -18.47
N THR A 78 2.92 -4.09 -17.86
CA THR A 78 3.14 -5.48 -17.43
C THR A 78 2.74 -5.58 -15.97
N PRO A 79 1.78 -6.46 -15.60
CA PRO A 79 1.37 -6.65 -14.22
C PRO A 79 2.57 -6.96 -13.31
N LEU A 80 2.65 -6.24 -12.19
CA LEU A 80 3.69 -6.44 -11.19
C LEU A 80 3.42 -7.71 -10.38
N SER A 81 4.42 -8.57 -10.26
CA SER A 81 4.39 -9.67 -9.29
C SER A 81 4.36 -9.15 -7.85
N ASN A 82 3.84 -9.96 -6.90
CA ASN A 82 3.78 -9.59 -5.49
C ASN A 82 5.17 -9.23 -4.91
N ALA A 83 6.22 -9.94 -5.31
CA ALA A 83 7.60 -9.63 -4.91
C ALA A 83 8.06 -8.24 -5.41
N GLN A 84 7.70 -7.85 -6.64
CA GLN A 84 7.99 -6.52 -7.18
C GLN A 84 7.17 -5.44 -6.47
N LYS A 85 5.86 -5.66 -6.23
CA LYS A 85 5.01 -4.76 -5.45
C LYS A 85 5.61 -4.52 -4.06
N ILE A 86 5.94 -5.59 -3.33
CA ILE A 86 6.60 -5.51 -2.01
C ILE A 86 7.91 -4.72 -2.12
N SER A 87 8.81 -5.05 -3.06
CA SER A 87 10.10 -4.35 -3.19
C SER A 87 9.96 -2.85 -3.48
N ILE A 88 9.00 -2.44 -4.31
CA ILE A 88 8.71 -1.03 -4.60
C ILE A 88 8.23 -0.31 -3.33
N LEU A 89 7.24 -0.90 -2.66
CA LEU A 89 6.59 -0.32 -1.48
C LEU A 89 7.51 -0.25 -0.27
N THR A 90 8.27 -1.31 0.01
CA THR A 90 9.27 -1.35 1.09
C THR A 90 10.36 -0.32 0.85
N TYR A 91 10.88 -0.18 -0.38
CA TYR A 91 11.89 0.86 -0.66
C TYR A 91 11.34 2.26 -0.41
N ALA A 92 10.18 2.58 -0.99
CA ALA A 92 9.61 3.92 -0.87
C ALA A 92 9.35 4.29 0.60
N ARG A 93 8.72 3.39 1.38
CA ARG A 93 8.51 3.56 2.83
C ARG A 93 9.81 3.75 3.60
N ALA A 94 10.86 2.99 3.27
CA ALA A 94 12.18 3.11 3.89
C ALA A 94 12.89 4.45 3.59
N GLN A 95 12.42 5.27 2.64
CA GLN A 95 12.96 6.61 2.40
C GLN A 95 12.33 7.70 3.28
N THR A 96 11.30 7.39 4.10
CA THR A 96 10.57 8.39 4.92
C THR A 96 11.52 9.24 5.78
N GLY A 97 11.31 10.56 5.76
CA GLY A 97 12.14 11.56 6.46
C GLY A 97 13.38 12.05 5.70
N THR A 98 13.73 11.42 4.57
CA THR A 98 14.90 11.81 3.76
C THR A 98 14.78 13.23 3.24
N SER A 99 15.84 14.03 3.41
CA SER A 99 15.87 15.43 2.98
C SER A 99 15.66 15.60 1.47
N TYR A 100 15.02 16.70 1.07
CA TYR A 100 14.89 17.09 -0.33
C TYR A 100 16.23 17.49 -0.96
N ALA A 101 16.45 17.08 -2.20
CA ALA A 101 17.65 17.31 -2.98
C ALA A 101 17.52 18.55 -3.89
N THR A 102 17.21 19.72 -3.33
CA THR A 102 16.86 20.96 -4.06
C THR A 102 17.78 21.30 -5.25
N PHE A 103 19.10 21.21 -5.04
CA PHE A 103 20.09 21.47 -6.09
C PHE A 103 20.07 20.44 -7.22
N GLN A 104 19.74 19.18 -6.92
CA GLN A 104 19.70 18.10 -7.91
C GLN A 104 18.36 18.11 -8.67
N ALA A 105 17.26 18.43 -8.00
CA ALA A 105 15.98 18.72 -8.65
C ALA A 105 16.13 19.87 -9.66
N ALA A 106 16.83 20.96 -9.29
CA ALA A 106 17.13 22.06 -10.21
C ALA A 106 18.15 21.71 -11.32
N ALA A 107 18.95 20.65 -11.13
CA ALA A 107 19.89 20.16 -12.15
C ALA A 107 19.21 19.24 -13.17
N VAL A 108 18.12 18.55 -12.80
CA VAL A 108 17.25 17.81 -13.73
C VAL A 108 16.49 18.76 -14.65
N THR A 109 15.99 19.89 -14.10
CA THR A 109 15.17 20.83 -14.89
C THR A 109 15.98 21.79 -15.76
N ARG A 110 17.28 21.95 -15.51
CA ARG A 110 18.18 22.67 -16.42
C ARG A 110 18.71 21.73 -17.47
N LEU A 111 18.54 22.10 -18.75
CA LEU A 111 19.03 21.46 -19.98
C LEU A 111 20.55 21.17 -19.96
N ASN A 112 20.98 20.19 -19.16
CA ASN A 112 22.38 19.80 -19.06
C ASN A 112 22.53 18.38 -19.62
N PRO A 113 22.98 18.20 -20.88
CA PRO A 113 23.16 16.88 -21.49
C PRO A 113 24.23 16.04 -20.76
N LEU A 114 25.01 16.67 -19.88
CA LEU A 114 25.88 16.01 -18.91
C LEU A 114 25.09 15.65 -17.65
N LYS A 115 24.20 14.64 -17.74
CA LYS A 115 23.66 13.96 -16.55
C LYS A 115 24.85 13.46 -15.71
N PRO A 116 25.06 13.90 -14.46
CA PRO A 116 26.19 13.44 -13.66
C PRO A 116 26.11 11.92 -13.49
N SER A 117 27.17 11.18 -13.88
CA SER A 117 27.01 9.74 -14.16
C SER A 117 26.67 8.87 -12.94
N THR A 118 26.86 9.40 -11.72
CA THR A 118 26.18 9.00 -10.47
C THR A 118 26.40 10.13 -9.46
N THR A 119 25.49 10.34 -8.51
CA THR A 119 25.87 10.96 -7.23
C THR A 119 25.44 10.08 -6.07
N LYS A 120 26.35 9.84 -5.12
CA LYS A 120 26.10 9.03 -3.91
C LYS A 120 25.24 9.77 -2.86
N SER A 121 24.30 10.60 -3.30
CA SER A 121 23.43 11.37 -2.43
C SER A 121 22.26 10.52 -1.96
N LYS A 122 22.12 10.29 -0.64
CA LYS A 122 20.91 9.69 -0.07
C LYS A 122 19.66 10.56 -0.27
N LYS A 123 19.82 11.88 -0.46
CA LYS A 123 18.71 12.85 -0.60
C LYS A 123 17.82 12.59 -1.82
N GLN A 124 16.52 12.87 -1.67
CA GLN A 124 15.48 12.52 -2.64
C GLN A 124 14.86 13.74 -3.34
N PHE A 125 14.25 13.51 -4.50
CA PHE A 125 13.22 14.38 -5.07
C PHE A 125 12.13 13.51 -5.70
N CYS A 126 10.96 14.08 -5.97
CA CYS A 126 9.72 13.36 -6.26
C CYS A 126 9.85 12.26 -7.34
N SER A 127 10.31 12.60 -8.53
CA SER A 127 10.50 11.65 -9.64
C SER A 127 11.61 10.61 -9.38
N ARG A 128 12.70 10.99 -8.70
CA ARG A 128 13.76 10.04 -8.30
C ARG A 128 13.24 8.98 -7.34
N LEU A 129 12.47 9.39 -6.32
CA LEU A 129 11.89 8.46 -5.34
C LEU A 129 11.10 7.35 -6.04
N VAL A 130 10.23 7.74 -6.98
CA VAL A 130 9.44 6.82 -7.81
C VAL A 130 10.34 5.93 -8.68
N ALA A 131 11.27 6.52 -9.44
CA ALA A 131 12.13 5.77 -10.34
C ALA A 131 13.06 4.79 -9.62
N GLN A 132 13.62 5.17 -8.48
CA GLN A 132 14.46 4.30 -7.65
C GLN A 132 13.63 3.18 -7.00
N ALA A 133 12.39 3.42 -6.58
CA ALA A 133 11.52 2.38 -6.04
C ALA A 133 11.26 1.26 -7.05
N TYR A 134 10.97 1.63 -8.30
CA TYR A 134 10.84 0.67 -9.40
C TYR A 134 12.17 -0.02 -9.76
N ALA A 135 13.28 0.72 -9.78
CA ALA A 135 14.60 0.14 -10.05
C ALA A 135 15.01 -0.90 -8.98
N LYS A 136 14.58 -0.77 -7.72
CA LYS A 136 14.81 -1.81 -6.69
C LYS A 136 14.09 -3.13 -6.99
N ALA A 137 12.93 -3.07 -7.65
CA ALA A 137 12.21 -4.25 -8.15
C ALA A 137 12.72 -4.75 -9.52
N GLY A 138 13.87 -4.25 -9.99
CA GLY A 138 14.44 -4.60 -11.29
C GLY A 138 13.76 -3.93 -12.49
N ILE A 139 12.88 -2.96 -12.26
CA ILE A 139 12.11 -2.28 -13.31
C ILE A 139 12.70 -0.90 -13.55
N ASN A 140 13.50 -0.76 -14.60
CA ASN A 140 14.02 0.52 -15.02
C ASN A 140 12.95 1.26 -15.87
N LEU A 141 12.04 2.00 -15.21
CA LEU A 141 11.06 2.87 -15.89
C LEU A 141 11.72 3.86 -16.86
N ILE A 142 12.99 4.17 -16.60
CA ILE A 142 13.83 5.13 -17.30
C ILE A 142 15.29 4.67 -17.18
N GLU A 143 16.17 5.16 -18.05
CA GLU A 143 17.58 4.76 -18.10
C GLU A 143 18.36 5.09 -16.80
N ASN A 144 18.10 6.25 -16.18
CA ASN A 144 18.81 6.71 -15.00
C ASN A 144 17.83 7.10 -13.87
N PRO A 145 17.60 6.24 -12.87
CA PRO A 145 16.66 6.52 -11.78
C PRO A 145 17.13 7.64 -10.84
N ASP A 146 18.42 8.00 -10.85
CA ASP A 146 18.94 9.11 -10.03
C ASP A 146 18.66 10.49 -10.65
N TYR A 147 18.39 10.57 -11.96
CA TYR A 147 18.29 11.82 -12.71
C TYR A 147 17.13 11.82 -13.72
N CYS A 148 15.96 12.20 -13.22
CA CYS A 148 14.72 12.17 -13.98
C CYS A 148 13.73 13.24 -13.55
N SER A 149 12.97 13.75 -14.50
CA SER A 149 11.81 14.60 -14.29
C SER A 149 10.53 13.76 -14.18
N PRO A 150 9.43 14.34 -13.69
CA PRO A 150 8.10 13.73 -13.82
C PRO A 150 7.68 13.47 -15.27
N ASP A 151 8.21 14.23 -16.24
CA ASP A 151 7.91 14.06 -17.67
C ASP A 151 8.60 12.82 -18.27
N ASP A 152 9.81 12.48 -17.80
CA ASP A 152 10.49 11.22 -18.14
C ASP A 152 9.67 10.00 -17.67
N LEU A 153 8.91 10.14 -16.56
CA LEU A 153 7.96 9.12 -16.12
C LEU A 153 6.70 9.10 -17.01
N LYS A 154 6.11 10.27 -17.34
CA LYS A 154 4.97 10.39 -18.26
C LYS A 154 5.23 9.73 -19.62
N THR A 155 6.46 9.82 -20.12
CA THR A 155 6.87 9.34 -21.44
C THR A 155 7.44 7.92 -21.44
N SER A 156 7.51 7.25 -20.27
CA SER A 156 7.99 5.87 -20.16
C SER A 156 7.11 4.90 -20.94
N SER A 157 7.72 4.11 -21.84
CA SER A 157 7.03 3.07 -22.60
C SER A 157 6.51 1.91 -21.75
N LEU A 158 7.04 1.75 -20.52
CA LEU A 158 6.61 0.71 -19.57
C LEU A 158 5.32 1.09 -18.82
N LEU A 159 4.85 2.33 -18.95
CA LEU A 159 3.68 2.86 -18.25
C LEU A 159 2.52 3.16 -19.21
N GLU A 160 1.31 3.15 -18.66
CA GLU A 160 0.09 3.57 -19.34
C GLU A 160 -0.83 4.38 -18.43
N PHE A 161 -1.68 5.22 -19.03
CA PHE A 161 -2.60 6.09 -18.32
C PHE A 161 -3.81 5.30 -17.80
N VAL A 162 -4.20 5.57 -16.55
CA VAL A 162 -5.43 5.08 -15.93
C VAL A 162 -6.40 6.25 -15.75
N PRO A 163 -7.09 6.72 -16.81
CA PRO A 163 -7.94 7.90 -16.74
C PRO A 163 -9.17 7.70 -15.83
N THR A 164 -9.59 6.46 -15.62
CA THR A 164 -10.67 6.07 -14.70
C THR A 164 -10.32 6.26 -13.22
N ALA A 165 -9.04 6.38 -12.87
CA ALA A 165 -8.59 6.63 -11.51
C ALA A 165 -8.66 8.12 -11.10
N ILE A 166 -9.33 8.98 -11.90
CA ILE A 166 -9.53 10.40 -11.62
C ILE A 166 -11.02 10.73 -11.76
N ARG A 167 -11.60 11.35 -10.73
CA ARG A 167 -13.01 11.78 -10.71
C ARG A 167 -13.20 13.16 -10.10
N THR A 168 -14.41 13.69 -10.19
CA THR A 168 -14.83 14.89 -9.44
C THR A 168 -15.02 14.55 -7.97
N ALA A 169 -14.57 15.43 -7.08
CA ALA A 169 -14.81 15.31 -5.64
C ALA A 169 -16.25 15.73 -5.29
N THR A 170 -16.91 14.99 -4.39
CA THR A 170 -18.22 15.37 -3.86
C THR A 170 -18.12 16.54 -2.87
N GLU A 171 -19.24 17.23 -2.61
CA GLU A 171 -19.26 18.29 -1.60
C GLU A 171 -18.92 17.79 -0.19
N GLU A 172 -19.28 16.55 0.15
CA GLU A 172 -18.91 15.95 1.44
C GLU A 172 -17.39 15.78 1.55
N GLU A 173 -16.74 15.26 0.51
CA GLU A 173 -15.29 15.10 0.45
C GLU A 173 -14.54 16.44 0.51
N ILE A 174 -15.04 17.45 -0.23
CA ILE A 174 -14.48 18.81 -0.20
C ILE A 174 -14.59 19.42 1.21
N ASN A 175 -15.68 19.14 1.93
CA ASN A 175 -15.84 19.57 3.32
C ASN A 175 -14.98 18.76 4.30
N PHE A 176 -14.83 17.45 4.11
CA PHE A 176 -14.01 16.56 4.93
C PHE A 176 -12.53 16.97 4.91
N ALA A 177 -11.99 17.20 3.71
CA ALA A 177 -10.60 17.61 3.50
C ALA A 177 -10.27 18.94 4.20
N LYS A 178 -11.23 19.88 4.24
CA LYS A 178 -11.06 21.21 4.84
C LYS A 178 -11.22 21.26 6.37
N LYS A 179 -12.02 20.36 6.96
CA LYS A 179 -12.49 20.51 8.37
C LYS A 179 -11.75 19.67 9.41
N SER A 180 -11.04 18.61 9.00
CA SER A 180 -10.56 17.57 9.92
C SER A 180 -9.04 17.60 10.11
N SER A 181 -8.55 17.34 11.31
CA SER A 181 -7.12 17.25 11.61
C SER A 181 -6.43 16.17 10.78
N ASP A 182 -5.26 16.49 10.22
CA ASP A 182 -4.48 15.55 9.43
C ASP A 182 -3.38 14.90 10.29
N THR A 183 -3.54 13.61 10.58
CA THR A 183 -2.54 12.83 11.33
C THR A 183 -1.27 12.57 10.52
N THR A 184 -1.31 12.67 9.19
CA THR A 184 -0.10 12.55 8.35
C THR A 184 0.80 13.78 8.48
N ALA A 185 0.22 14.97 8.71
CA ALA A 185 0.99 16.18 9.01
C ALA A 185 1.76 16.04 10.34
N LEU A 186 1.09 15.54 11.39
CA LEU A 186 1.74 15.26 12.69
C LEU A 186 2.88 14.23 12.55
N MET A 187 2.65 13.14 11.82
CA MET A 187 3.70 12.13 11.55
C MET A 187 4.92 12.75 10.87
N ARG A 188 4.70 13.62 9.86
CA ARG A 188 5.76 14.35 9.16
C ARG A 188 6.53 15.28 10.09
N GLU A 189 5.83 16.09 10.87
CA GLU A 189 6.42 17.04 11.83
C GLU A 189 7.29 16.32 12.86
N THR A 190 6.74 15.31 13.53
CA THR A 190 7.45 14.48 14.51
C THR A 190 8.67 13.76 13.92
N THR A 191 8.53 13.17 12.73
CA THR A 191 9.65 12.50 12.03
C THR A 191 10.76 13.50 11.68
N ASN A 192 10.39 14.70 11.23
CA ASN A 192 11.34 15.74 10.90
C ASN A 192 12.06 16.29 12.14
N ASP A 193 11.39 16.44 13.28
CA ASP A 193 12.05 16.88 14.53
C ASP A 193 12.98 15.81 15.11
N LEU A 194 12.61 14.52 15.07
CA LEU A 194 13.51 13.40 15.39
C LEU A 194 14.78 13.47 14.54
N LEU A 195 14.65 13.51 13.21
CA LEU A 195 15.79 13.48 12.31
C LEU A 195 16.62 14.75 12.36
N LYS A 196 16.01 15.91 12.62
CA LYS A 196 16.71 17.17 12.87
C LYS A 196 17.59 17.11 14.12
N SER A 197 17.15 16.40 15.17
CA SER A 197 17.97 16.12 16.35
C SER A 197 19.08 15.13 16.00
N ALA A 198 18.76 13.95 15.45
CA ALA A 198 19.74 12.93 15.08
C ALA A 198 20.85 13.43 14.13
N ARG A 199 20.50 14.31 13.18
CA ARG A 199 21.46 14.96 12.25
C ARG A 199 22.52 15.84 12.95
N GLN A 200 22.32 16.25 14.20
CA GLN A 200 23.34 16.96 15.00
C GLN A 200 24.50 16.03 15.40
N LYS A 201 24.24 14.73 15.58
CA LYS A 201 25.27 13.70 15.81
C LYS A 201 25.93 13.25 14.51
N SER A 202 25.13 13.04 13.46
CA SER A 202 25.63 12.58 12.17
C SER A 202 24.83 13.15 11.01
N THR A 203 25.47 14.01 10.21
CA THR A 203 24.88 14.61 8.99
C THR A 203 24.62 13.60 7.87
N LYS A 204 24.94 12.32 8.08
CA LYS A 204 24.63 11.20 7.17
C LYS A 204 23.25 10.57 7.44
N ILE A 205 22.62 10.88 8.57
CA ILE A 205 21.29 10.39 8.94
C ILE A 205 20.25 11.12 8.10
N GLU A 206 19.53 10.38 7.26
CA GLU A 206 18.43 10.91 6.45
C GLU A 206 17.09 10.26 6.78
N THR A 207 17.09 9.05 7.33
CA THR A 207 15.92 8.23 7.68
C THR A 207 16.04 7.70 9.12
N PRO A 208 14.94 7.24 9.76
CA PRO A 208 15.02 6.56 11.06
C PRO A 208 15.93 5.33 11.02
N ASN A 209 15.95 4.59 9.90
CA ASN A 209 16.81 3.41 9.71
C ASN A 209 18.31 3.77 9.71
N ASP A 210 18.69 5.00 9.35
CA ASP A 210 20.08 5.46 9.46
C ASP A 210 20.50 5.70 10.94
N ILE A 211 19.54 5.90 11.85
CA ILE A 211 19.81 5.98 13.30
C ILE A 211 20.22 4.58 13.79
N ASP A 212 19.56 3.52 13.32
CA ASP A 212 19.95 2.14 13.65
C ASP A 212 21.39 1.85 13.20
N GLU A 213 21.72 2.15 11.93
CA GLU A 213 23.07 1.98 11.38
C GLU A 213 24.10 2.78 12.20
N HIS A 214 23.76 4.03 12.57
CA HIS A 214 24.61 4.89 13.38
C HIS A 214 24.86 4.31 14.77
N LEU A 215 23.84 3.78 15.46
CA LEU A 215 23.96 3.20 16.81
C LEU A 215 24.71 1.87 16.83
N PHE A 216 24.59 1.05 15.77
CA PHE A 216 25.44 -0.14 15.61
C PHE A 216 26.95 0.20 15.52
N GLN A 217 27.28 1.35 14.95
CA GLN A 217 28.65 1.85 14.79
C GLN A 217 29.12 2.68 15.99
N ASN A 218 28.21 3.43 16.63
CA ASN A 218 28.49 4.38 17.72
C ASN A 218 27.55 4.16 18.93
N PRO A 219 27.65 3.04 19.67
CA PRO A 219 26.75 2.74 20.79
C PRO A 219 26.73 3.80 21.90
N SER A 220 27.79 4.60 22.04
CA SER A 220 27.89 5.70 23.00
C SER A 220 26.90 6.85 22.75
N ASP A 221 26.26 6.91 21.59
CA ASP A 221 25.24 7.91 21.26
C ASP A 221 23.80 7.48 21.64
N ASP A 222 23.62 6.27 22.18
CA ASP A 222 22.30 5.68 22.49
C ASP A 222 21.40 6.59 23.34
N GLN A 223 21.90 7.12 24.46
CA GLN A 223 21.11 8.03 25.30
C GLN A 223 20.63 9.26 24.53
N TYR A 224 21.49 9.84 23.68
CA TYR A 224 21.12 11.02 22.89
C TYR A 224 20.05 10.69 21.84
N MET A 225 20.16 9.54 21.16
CA MET A 225 19.16 9.11 20.18
C MET A 225 17.84 8.72 20.84
N THR A 226 17.90 8.10 22.03
CA THR A 226 16.73 7.80 22.88
C THR A 226 16.03 9.07 23.33
N ASP A 227 16.77 10.09 23.78
CA ASP A 227 16.21 11.38 24.16
C ASP A 227 15.59 12.09 22.95
N ALA A 228 16.22 12.02 21.77
CA ALA A 228 15.65 12.56 20.52
C ALA A 228 14.35 11.85 20.10
N LEU A 229 14.29 10.52 20.26
CA LEU A 229 13.11 9.69 19.98
C LEU A 229 11.93 10.03 20.90
N LYS A 230 12.21 10.25 22.19
CA LYS A 230 11.22 10.64 23.21
C LYS A 230 10.75 12.09 23.03
N LEU A 231 11.68 13.04 22.90
CA LEU A 231 11.38 14.48 22.85
C LEU A 231 10.69 14.93 21.56
N SER A 232 10.84 14.18 20.45
CA SER A 232 10.07 14.43 19.22
C SER A 232 8.60 13.99 19.33
N GLY A 233 8.27 13.12 20.29
CA GLY A 233 6.94 12.50 20.41
C GLY A 233 6.71 11.31 19.47
N TYR A 234 7.76 10.78 18.83
CA TYR A 234 7.65 9.68 17.85
C TYR A 234 6.98 8.42 18.42
N LEU A 235 7.25 8.13 19.69
CA LEU A 235 6.69 7.01 20.43
C LEU A 235 5.19 7.15 20.77
N ASP A 236 4.60 8.35 20.63
CA ASP A 236 3.25 8.67 21.11
C ASP A 236 2.24 8.97 20.00
N ILE A 237 2.67 9.04 18.73
CA ILE A 237 1.82 9.41 17.57
C ILE A 237 0.56 8.52 17.48
N TRP A 238 0.69 7.22 17.78
CA TRP A 238 -0.40 6.25 17.76
C TRP A 238 -1.58 6.65 18.66
N ARG A 239 -1.31 7.35 19.79
CA ARG A 239 -2.35 7.80 20.73
C ARG A 239 -3.36 8.72 20.05
N HIS A 240 -2.93 9.49 19.05
CA HIS A 240 -3.81 10.40 18.32
C HIS A 240 -4.87 9.66 17.50
N ASP A 241 -4.60 8.45 16.97
CA ASP A 241 -5.66 7.64 16.35
C ASP A 241 -6.58 7.04 17.41
N CYS A 242 -6.05 6.47 18.49
CA CYS A 242 -6.86 5.91 19.59
C CYS A 242 -7.80 6.95 20.22
N ILE A 243 -7.35 8.19 20.42
CA ILE A 243 -8.18 9.29 20.97
C ILE A 243 -9.22 9.76 19.96
N LYS A 244 -8.88 9.82 18.67
CA LYS A 244 -9.77 10.31 17.60
C LYS A 244 -10.81 9.27 17.18
N ASN A 245 -10.42 8.01 17.20
CA ASN A 245 -11.19 6.85 16.74
C ASN A 245 -11.19 5.72 17.80
N PRO A 246 -11.66 5.96 19.04
CA PRO A 246 -11.65 4.93 20.09
C PRO A 246 -12.50 3.72 19.71
N TRP A 247 -13.53 3.93 18.89
CA TRP A 247 -14.36 2.90 18.28
C TRP A 247 -13.60 1.93 17.36
N HIS A 248 -12.39 2.26 16.87
CA HIS A 248 -11.54 1.28 16.16
C HIS A 248 -11.07 0.15 17.09
N TYR A 249 -11.00 0.40 18.40
CA TYR A 249 -10.33 -0.44 19.40
C TYR A 249 -11.28 -1.05 20.44
N ASP A 250 -12.56 -0.67 20.39
CA ASP A 250 -13.58 -1.05 21.35
C ASP A 250 -14.88 -1.39 20.59
N LEU A 251 -15.29 -2.65 20.67
CA LEU A 251 -16.48 -3.17 19.98
C LEU A 251 -17.75 -2.47 20.46
N ASP A 252 -17.84 -2.20 21.76
CA ASP A 252 -18.99 -1.57 22.39
C ASP A 252 -19.18 -0.12 21.90
N LEU A 253 -18.09 0.58 21.61
CA LEU A 253 -18.10 1.89 20.96
C LEU A 253 -18.35 1.79 19.44
N MET A 254 -17.86 0.75 18.76
CA MET A 254 -18.16 0.50 17.34
C MET A 254 -19.64 0.18 17.10
N MET A 255 -20.23 -0.65 17.97
CA MET A 255 -21.67 -0.99 18.00
C MET A 255 -22.57 0.25 18.16
N LYS A 256 -22.10 1.29 18.86
CA LYS A 256 -22.86 2.53 19.12
C LYS A 256 -22.75 3.56 17.98
N ARG A 257 -22.07 3.25 16.87
CA ARG A 257 -21.91 4.19 15.73
C ARG A 257 -23.21 4.35 14.94
N LYS A 258 -23.63 5.60 14.78
CA LYS A 258 -24.84 5.97 13.99
C LYS A 258 -24.69 5.76 12.49
N ASN A 259 -23.47 5.76 11.94
CA ASN A 259 -23.22 5.59 10.51
C ASN A 259 -22.77 4.15 10.24
N ILE A 260 -23.74 3.26 10.11
CA ILE A 260 -23.52 1.81 9.91
C ILE A 260 -22.73 1.58 8.62
N ASN A 261 -23.09 2.21 7.50
CA ASN A 261 -22.42 2.04 6.20
C ASN A 261 -20.92 2.39 6.26
N LYS A 262 -20.55 3.53 6.88
CA LYS A 262 -19.13 3.90 7.11
C LYS A 262 -18.45 3.11 8.24
N THR A 263 -19.17 2.22 8.92
CA THR A 263 -18.58 1.24 9.85
C THR A 263 -18.30 -0.05 9.11
N HIS A 264 -19.26 -0.55 8.36
CA HIS A 264 -19.11 -1.68 7.45
C HIS A 264 -17.95 -1.48 6.46
N GLU A 265 -17.92 -0.35 5.74
CA GLU A 265 -16.82 0.01 4.81
C GLU A 265 -15.44 -0.04 5.50
N TYR A 266 -15.32 0.52 6.71
CA TYR A 266 -14.10 0.44 7.50
C TYR A 266 -13.74 -1.01 7.85
N CYS A 267 -14.70 -1.79 8.34
CA CYS A 267 -14.44 -3.17 8.76
C CYS A 267 -14.00 -4.03 7.57
N ILE A 268 -14.67 -3.93 6.42
CA ILE A 268 -14.28 -4.60 5.17
C ILE A 268 -12.86 -4.20 4.75
N ILE A 269 -12.49 -2.92 4.80
CA ILE A 269 -11.11 -2.47 4.48
C ILE A 269 -10.09 -3.09 5.44
N ILE A 270 -10.39 -3.17 6.74
CA ILE A 270 -9.46 -3.73 7.74
C ILE A 270 -9.32 -5.25 7.64
N THR A 271 -10.37 -5.98 7.24
CA THR A 271 -10.33 -7.44 7.09
C THR A 271 -9.75 -7.89 5.74
N SER A 272 -9.98 -7.15 4.65
CA SER A 272 -9.53 -7.51 3.30
C SER A 272 -8.06 -7.19 3.00
N TYR A 273 -7.48 -6.14 3.59
CA TYR A 273 -6.09 -5.73 3.32
C TYR A 273 -5.08 -6.38 4.28
N ARG A 274 -4.80 -7.68 4.12
CA ARG A 274 -3.96 -8.45 5.07
C ARG A 274 -2.74 -9.19 4.47
N ASP A 275 -2.70 -9.47 3.17
CA ASP A 275 -1.84 -10.55 2.64
C ASP A 275 -0.43 -10.15 2.15
N LEU A 276 0.03 -8.91 2.34
CA LEU A 276 1.27 -8.44 1.70
C LEU A 276 2.36 -7.81 2.59
N ASP A 277 2.07 -7.37 3.83
CA ASP A 277 3.09 -6.75 4.71
C ASP A 277 2.63 -6.63 6.19
N ASP A 278 2.84 -7.63 7.05
CA ASP A 278 2.73 -7.46 8.52
C ASP A 278 3.98 -6.71 9.04
N ARG A 279 4.06 -5.44 8.65
CA ARG A 279 5.19 -4.55 8.93
C ARG A 279 5.44 -4.36 10.43
N TYR A 280 4.42 -4.46 11.27
CA TYR A 280 4.58 -4.31 12.71
C TYR A 280 5.25 -5.55 13.30
N LEU A 281 4.83 -6.76 12.90
CA LEU A 281 5.50 -8.00 13.28
C LEU A 281 6.95 -8.06 12.78
N ILE A 282 7.21 -7.63 11.53
CA ILE A 282 8.56 -7.58 10.96
C ILE A 282 9.46 -6.62 11.75
N ASN A 283 9.05 -5.36 11.93
CA ASN A 283 9.86 -4.37 12.64
C ASN A 283 10.06 -4.73 14.12
N ARG A 284 9.03 -5.27 14.79
CA ARG A 284 9.13 -5.84 16.13
C ARG A 284 10.19 -6.94 16.21
N GLY A 285 10.23 -7.85 15.23
CA GLY A 285 11.25 -8.91 15.14
C GLY A 285 12.67 -8.36 14.97
N VAL A 286 12.81 -7.34 14.11
CA VAL A 286 14.08 -6.62 13.88
C VAL A 286 14.56 -5.94 15.18
N TYR A 287 13.75 -5.08 15.81
CA TYR A 287 14.16 -4.37 17.01
C TYR A 287 14.35 -5.29 18.23
N CYS A 288 13.57 -6.38 18.35
CA CYS A 288 13.83 -7.43 19.35
C CYS A 288 15.24 -8.05 19.18
N THR A 289 15.66 -8.26 17.93
CA THR A 289 17.00 -8.79 17.60
C THR A 289 18.08 -7.76 17.86
N TYR A 290 17.85 -6.49 17.47
CA TYR A 290 18.79 -5.40 17.70
C TYR A 290 19.04 -5.17 19.18
N TYR A 291 17.97 -5.05 19.99
CA TYR A 291 18.06 -4.91 21.44
C TYR A 291 18.81 -6.07 22.08
N LYS A 292 18.45 -7.33 21.78
CA LYS A 292 19.18 -8.52 22.28
C LYS A 292 20.67 -8.56 21.88
N SER A 293 21.05 -7.91 20.78
CA SER A 293 22.43 -7.92 20.26
C SER A 293 23.31 -6.79 20.78
N ARG A 294 22.73 -5.69 21.30
CA ARG A 294 23.47 -4.48 21.67
C ARG A 294 23.08 -3.84 23.01
N ASP A 295 21.95 -4.25 23.61
CA ASP A 295 21.46 -3.76 24.91
C ASP A 295 21.35 -2.24 24.99
N LEU A 296 20.82 -1.63 23.93
CA LEU A 296 20.63 -0.18 23.78
C LEU A 296 19.17 0.21 24.03
N GLU A 297 18.96 1.29 24.79
CA GLU A 297 17.64 1.76 25.19
C GLU A 297 16.82 2.23 23.98
N TYR A 298 17.45 2.83 22.97
CA TYR A 298 16.77 3.21 21.72
C TYR A 298 16.14 2.00 21.03
N PHE A 299 16.85 0.86 20.97
CA PHE A 299 16.32 -0.37 20.36
C PHE A 299 15.24 -1.04 21.22
N LYS A 300 15.29 -0.87 22.54
CA LYS A 300 14.23 -1.31 23.46
C LYS A 300 12.95 -0.50 23.25
N GLU A 301 13.04 0.83 23.25
CA GLU A 301 11.90 1.73 23.03
C GLU A 301 11.24 1.51 21.66
N MET A 302 12.03 1.30 20.60
CA MET A 302 11.52 0.94 19.29
C MET A 302 10.87 -0.46 19.27
N PHE A 303 11.43 -1.44 19.99
CA PHE A 303 10.80 -2.75 20.16
C PHE A 303 9.45 -2.66 20.88
N GLU A 304 9.38 -1.92 22.00
CA GLU A 304 8.15 -1.71 22.77
C GLU A 304 7.08 -0.96 21.95
N LEU A 305 7.47 0.05 21.17
CA LEU A 305 6.59 0.72 20.21
C LEU A 305 5.99 -0.27 19.19
N TYR A 306 6.81 -1.12 18.56
CA TYR A 306 6.31 -2.06 17.56
C TYR A 306 5.54 -3.26 18.13
N ASP A 307 5.81 -3.66 19.38
CA ASP A 307 5.00 -4.64 20.13
C ASP A 307 3.59 -4.07 20.36
N LEU A 308 3.50 -2.83 20.85
CA LEU A 308 2.24 -2.10 21.05
C LEU A 308 1.49 -1.84 19.74
N LEU A 309 2.17 -1.40 18.67
CA LEU A 309 1.52 -1.19 17.36
C LEU A 309 0.94 -2.49 16.78
N LEU A 310 1.59 -3.63 17.01
CA LEU A 310 1.10 -4.95 16.61
C LEU A 310 -0.13 -5.37 17.45
N GLU A 311 -0.15 -5.12 18.75
CA GLU A 311 -1.32 -5.37 19.61
C GLU A 311 -2.51 -4.50 19.22
N LEU A 312 -2.26 -3.21 18.94
CA LEU A 312 -3.26 -2.25 18.49
C LEU A 312 -3.85 -2.67 17.13
N ASP A 313 -3.04 -3.11 16.16
CA ASP A 313 -3.52 -3.61 14.87
C ASP A 313 -4.38 -4.86 15.01
N ARG A 314 -3.95 -5.82 15.84
CA ARG A 314 -4.73 -7.03 16.15
C ARG A 314 -6.06 -6.70 16.80
N THR A 315 -6.07 -5.79 17.78
CA THR A 315 -7.29 -5.35 18.44
C THR A 315 -8.27 -4.74 17.43
N ARG A 316 -7.79 -3.88 16.51
CA ARG A 316 -8.64 -3.29 15.46
C ARG A 316 -9.26 -4.32 14.54
N LEU A 317 -8.50 -5.34 14.16
CA LEU A 317 -8.99 -6.44 13.34
C LEU A 317 -10.07 -7.25 14.07
N GLU A 318 -9.80 -7.67 15.31
CA GLU A 318 -10.76 -8.50 16.05
C GLU A 318 -12.05 -7.73 16.36
N VAL A 319 -11.96 -6.43 16.66
CA VAL A 319 -13.14 -5.55 16.78
C VAL A 319 -13.89 -5.43 15.45
N ALA A 320 -13.19 -5.20 14.32
CA ALA A 320 -13.83 -5.11 13.01
C ALA A 320 -14.54 -6.42 12.60
N LYS A 321 -13.89 -7.56 12.80
CA LYS A 321 -14.48 -8.90 12.59
C LYS A 321 -15.70 -9.13 13.48
N ALA A 322 -15.60 -8.83 14.77
CA ALA A 322 -16.70 -9.03 15.71
C ALA A 322 -17.89 -8.11 15.41
N TRP A 323 -17.65 -6.91 14.88
CA TRP A 323 -18.71 -6.00 14.46
C TRP A 323 -19.44 -6.50 13.21
N LEU A 324 -18.70 -7.00 12.19
CA LEU A 324 -19.27 -7.66 11.01
C LEU A 324 -20.09 -8.88 11.45
N ALA A 325 -19.47 -9.77 12.24
CA ALA A 325 -20.06 -10.97 12.82
C ALA A 325 -21.35 -10.72 13.65
N HIS A 326 -21.57 -9.49 14.12
CA HIS A 326 -22.78 -9.09 14.84
C HIS A 326 -23.84 -8.51 13.90
N HIS A 327 -23.48 -7.56 13.04
CA HIS A 327 -24.45 -6.84 12.21
C HIS A 327 -24.98 -7.64 11.02
N HIS A 328 -24.21 -8.64 10.59
CA HIS A 328 -24.47 -9.43 9.39
C HIS A 328 -24.65 -10.92 9.74
N GLY A 329 -24.69 -11.26 11.03
CA GLY A 329 -24.33 -12.61 11.49
C GLY A 329 -22.85 -12.89 11.20
N THR A 330 -22.37 -14.11 11.48
CA THR A 330 -21.04 -14.52 11.02
C THR A 330 -21.00 -14.52 9.49
N GLU A 331 -20.38 -13.50 8.90
CA GLU A 331 -20.03 -13.42 7.48
C GLU A 331 -18.75 -14.23 7.16
N ASN A 332 -18.76 -15.36 6.47
CA ASN A 332 -19.71 -16.49 6.47
C ASN A 332 -21.19 -16.32 6.06
N ASP A 333 -21.54 -15.32 5.24
CA ASP A 333 -22.55 -15.55 4.21
C ASP A 333 -21.88 -16.59 3.31
N GLU A 334 -22.33 -17.85 3.37
CA GLU A 334 -21.97 -18.82 2.36
C GLU A 334 -22.72 -18.41 1.09
N HIS A 335 -22.24 -17.34 0.47
CA HIS A 335 -22.57 -17.02 -0.90
C HIS A 335 -21.88 -18.08 -1.76
N ILE A 336 -22.51 -19.25 -1.82
CA ILE A 336 -22.07 -20.41 -2.58
C ILE A 336 -22.19 -20.00 -4.05
N LEU A 337 -21.11 -19.42 -4.55
CA LEU A 337 -21.01 -18.94 -5.92
C LEU A 337 -21.15 -20.15 -6.84
N GLU A 338 -22.17 -20.14 -7.70
CA GLU A 338 -22.35 -21.18 -8.70
C GLU A 338 -21.12 -21.17 -9.63
N PRO A 339 -20.41 -22.31 -9.78
CA PRO A 339 -19.27 -22.40 -10.68
C PRO A 339 -19.58 -21.88 -12.09
N HIS A 340 -18.64 -21.10 -12.65
CA HIS A 340 -18.77 -20.45 -13.95
C HIS A 340 -19.83 -19.32 -14.06
N SER A 341 -20.53 -18.96 -12.98
CA SER A 341 -21.35 -17.74 -12.95
C SER A 341 -20.51 -16.45 -13.06
N THR A 342 -21.16 -15.32 -13.39
CA THR A 342 -20.50 -14.01 -13.46
C THR A 342 -19.79 -13.65 -12.16
N ASP A 343 -20.50 -13.77 -11.03
CA ASP A 343 -20.00 -13.38 -9.72
C ASP A 343 -18.88 -14.31 -9.24
N TRP A 344 -18.96 -15.60 -9.61
CA TRP A 344 -17.88 -16.57 -9.42
C TRP A 344 -16.62 -16.14 -10.15
N PHE A 345 -16.74 -15.77 -11.43
CA PHE A 345 -15.60 -15.29 -12.22
C PHE A 345 -15.07 -13.93 -11.74
N GLU A 346 -15.93 -13.01 -11.27
CA GLU A 346 -15.51 -11.73 -10.70
C GLU A 346 -14.72 -11.87 -9.39
N LEU A 347 -15.00 -12.89 -8.58
CA LEU A 347 -14.19 -13.20 -7.41
C LEU A 347 -12.94 -13.99 -7.79
N MET A 348 -13.03 -14.93 -8.73
CA MET A 348 -11.89 -15.71 -9.21
C MET A 348 -10.82 -14.83 -9.87
N ASP A 349 -11.20 -13.80 -10.63
CA ASP A 349 -10.26 -12.81 -11.20
C ASP A 349 -9.44 -12.06 -10.14
N LYS A 350 -10.01 -11.84 -8.95
CA LYS A 350 -9.36 -11.15 -7.82
C LYS A 350 -8.46 -12.11 -7.03
N TRP A 351 -8.78 -13.40 -7.04
CA TRP A 351 -8.16 -14.42 -6.19
C TRP A 351 -7.10 -15.27 -6.92
N ASP A 352 -7.46 -15.83 -8.07
CA ASP A 352 -6.56 -16.55 -8.99
C ASP A 352 -6.95 -16.26 -10.46
N PRO A 353 -6.49 -15.13 -11.03
CA PRO A 353 -6.80 -14.74 -12.40
C PRO A 353 -6.22 -15.70 -13.47
N VAL A 354 -5.21 -16.51 -13.13
CA VAL A 354 -4.62 -17.47 -14.07
C VAL A 354 -5.58 -18.64 -14.25
N THR A 355 -6.05 -19.22 -13.15
CA THR A 355 -7.06 -20.28 -13.19
C THR A 355 -8.40 -19.74 -13.71
N ALA A 356 -8.80 -18.51 -13.37
CA ALA A 356 -9.97 -17.86 -13.97
C ALA A 356 -9.89 -17.82 -15.51
N GLN A 357 -8.74 -17.39 -16.07
CA GLN A 357 -8.53 -17.31 -17.51
C GLN A 357 -8.53 -18.70 -18.17
N GLN A 358 -7.92 -19.71 -17.53
CA GLN A 358 -7.92 -21.10 -18.02
C GLN A 358 -9.34 -21.68 -18.09
N ILE A 359 -10.12 -21.54 -17.01
CA ILE A 359 -11.49 -22.04 -16.95
C ILE A 359 -12.39 -21.29 -17.96
N ARG A 360 -12.24 -19.97 -18.11
CA ARG A 360 -12.92 -19.21 -19.18
C ARG A 360 -12.58 -19.73 -20.57
N TYR A 361 -11.32 -20.05 -20.83
CA TYR A 361 -10.93 -20.61 -22.12
C TYR A 361 -11.61 -21.95 -22.39
N VAL A 362 -11.66 -22.86 -21.40
CA VAL A 362 -12.37 -24.14 -21.49
C VAL A 362 -13.87 -23.93 -21.77
N VAL A 363 -14.54 -23.13 -20.95
CA VAL A 363 -15.98 -22.79 -21.12
C VAL A 363 -16.27 -22.16 -22.50
N GLN A 364 -15.37 -21.31 -23.01
CA GLN A 364 -15.48 -20.72 -24.35
C GLN A 364 -15.26 -21.75 -25.48
N GLN A 365 -14.30 -22.67 -25.35
CA GLN A 365 -14.07 -23.72 -26.35
C GLN A 365 -15.27 -24.65 -26.49
N VAL A 366 -15.91 -25.04 -25.37
CA VAL A 366 -17.07 -25.95 -25.38
C VAL A 366 -18.40 -25.19 -25.54
N SER A 367 -18.40 -23.86 -25.41
CA SER A 367 -19.57 -22.97 -25.57
C SER A 367 -20.74 -23.26 -24.62
N THR A 368 -20.45 -23.71 -23.40
CA THR A 368 -21.41 -23.96 -22.33
C THR A 368 -20.72 -23.88 -20.96
N THR A 369 -21.47 -23.48 -19.93
CA THR A 369 -21.05 -23.48 -18.51
C THR A 369 -21.15 -24.87 -17.86
N GLU A 370 -21.91 -25.79 -18.45
CA GLU A 370 -22.27 -27.11 -17.91
C GLU A 370 -21.19 -28.19 -18.14
N VAL A 371 -19.92 -27.82 -17.98
CA VAL A 371 -18.74 -28.64 -18.26
C VAL A 371 -17.77 -28.63 -17.08
N CYS A 372 -16.86 -29.60 -17.01
CA CYS A 372 -15.73 -29.55 -16.09
C CYS A 372 -14.84 -28.33 -16.40
N GLY A 373 -14.61 -27.46 -15.43
CA GLY A 373 -13.78 -26.26 -15.62
C GLY A 373 -12.30 -26.55 -15.95
N ILE A 374 -11.82 -27.76 -15.62
CA ILE A 374 -10.42 -28.16 -15.78
C ILE A 374 -10.13 -28.76 -17.17
N CYS A 375 -11.02 -29.61 -17.69
CA CYS A 375 -10.80 -30.34 -18.96
C CYS A 375 -11.87 -30.09 -20.04
N GLY A 376 -13.05 -29.57 -19.68
CA GLY A 376 -14.18 -29.38 -20.59
C GLY A 376 -15.10 -30.59 -20.78
N ASP A 377 -14.84 -31.71 -20.09
CA ASP A 377 -15.65 -32.93 -20.20
C ASP A 377 -17.02 -32.83 -19.53
N THR A 378 -17.91 -33.75 -19.92
CA THR A 378 -19.23 -33.98 -19.33
C THR A 378 -19.49 -35.48 -19.13
N PRO A 379 -20.29 -35.90 -18.13
CA PRO A 379 -20.96 -35.05 -17.13
C PRO A 379 -19.96 -34.40 -16.17
N ALA A 380 -20.39 -33.28 -15.60
CA ALA A 380 -19.67 -32.58 -14.54
C ALA A 380 -20.70 -32.05 -13.55
N GLU A 381 -20.36 -32.11 -12.26
CA GLU A 381 -21.21 -31.67 -11.17
C GLU A 381 -20.54 -30.55 -10.37
N ASP A 382 -21.34 -29.82 -9.61
CA ASP A 382 -20.86 -28.76 -8.73
C ASP A 382 -20.42 -29.33 -7.39
N TYR A 383 -19.18 -29.06 -7.04
CA TYR A 383 -18.53 -29.48 -5.81
C TYR A 383 -18.03 -28.29 -5.03
N ARG A 384 -17.92 -28.47 -3.72
CA ARG A 384 -17.38 -27.48 -2.79
C ARG A 384 -16.33 -28.09 -1.89
N LEU A 385 -15.25 -27.36 -1.63
CA LEU A 385 -14.17 -27.84 -0.75
C LEU A 385 -14.69 -28.15 0.66
N ALA A 386 -14.12 -29.19 1.28
CA ALA A 386 -14.40 -29.58 2.65
C ALA A 386 -14.07 -28.42 3.62
N PRO A 387 -14.83 -28.20 4.71
CA PRO A 387 -14.73 -27.01 5.57
C PRO A 387 -13.30 -26.67 6.05
N GLU A 388 -12.50 -27.67 6.36
CA GLU A 388 -11.11 -27.56 6.80
C GLU A 388 -10.12 -27.14 5.70
N GLN A 389 -10.52 -27.23 4.43
CA GLN A 389 -9.74 -26.86 3.24
C GLN A 389 -10.27 -25.62 2.52
N ARG A 390 -11.41 -25.07 2.94
CA ARG A 390 -11.93 -23.82 2.38
C ARG A 390 -10.95 -22.67 2.66
N PRO A 391 -10.59 -21.85 1.66
CA PRO A 391 -9.75 -20.69 1.89
C PRO A 391 -10.50 -19.68 2.79
N LYS A 392 -9.76 -18.88 3.57
CA LYS A 392 -10.34 -17.85 4.47
C LYS A 392 -10.95 -16.65 3.71
N GLY A 393 -10.88 -16.69 2.38
CA GLY A 393 -11.48 -15.79 1.41
C GLY A 393 -11.05 -16.24 0.00
N GLY A 394 -11.92 -16.10 -1.00
CA GLY A 394 -11.72 -16.61 -2.36
C GLY A 394 -12.81 -17.58 -2.79
N ILE A 395 -12.52 -18.38 -3.82
CA ILE A 395 -13.45 -19.40 -4.35
C ILE A 395 -13.26 -20.73 -3.63
N ASP A 396 -14.37 -21.33 -3.19
CA ASP A 396 -14.42 -22.69 -2.62
C ASP A 396 -15.27 -23.70 -3.42
N THR A 397 -15.91 -23.26 -4.52
CA THR A 397 -16.77 -24.07 -5.41
C THR A 397 -16.16 -24.30 -6.80
N TYR A 398 -16.35 -25.49 -7.37
CA TYR A 398 -15.79 -25.91 -8.66
C TYR A 398 -16.74 -26.89 -9.37
N ARG A 399 -16.88 -26.75 -10.70
CA ARG A 399 -17.57 -27.75 -11.54
C ARG A 399 -16.57 -28.75 -12.10
N LEU A 400 -16.68 -30.02 -11.74
CA LEU A 400 -15.70 -31.06 -12.04
C LEU A 400 -16.36 -32.31 -12.62
N CYS A 401 -15.67 -33.01 -13.52
CA CYS A 401 -15.99 -34.41 -13.86
C CYS A 401 -15.28 -35.38 -12.90
N ASP A 402 -15.75 -36.63 -12.84
CA ASP A 402 -15.20 -37.69 -11.95
C ASP A 402 -13.67 -37.82 -12.04
N ASP A 403 -13.11 -37.82 -13.26
CA ASP A 403 -11.67 -37.95 -13.47
C ASP A 403 -10.89 -36.77 -12.85
N CYS A 404 -11.39 -35.54 -13.01
CA CYS A 404 -10.76 -34.35 -12.42
C CYS A 404 -10.93 -34.31 -10.90
N LEU A 405 -12.09 -34.71 -10.38
CA LEU A 405 -12.36 -34.84 -8.95
C LEU A 405 -11.39 -35.84 -8.29
N ASP A 406 -11.26 -37.03 -8.87
CA ASP A 406 -10.38 -38.10 -8.37
C ASP A 406 -8.88 -37.75 -8.49
N ILE A 407 -8.47 -37.12 -9.60
CA ILE A 407 -7.11 -36.59 -9.75
C ILE A 407 -6.80 -35.55 -8.67
N ARG A 408 -7.71 -34.62 -8.40
CA ARG A 408 -7.51 -33.57 -7.38
C ARG A 408 -7.49 -34.14 -5.96
N SER A 409 -8.37 -35.09 -5.66
CA SER A 409 -8.34 -35.79 -4.37
C SER A 409 -7.06 -36.59 -4.17
N ARG A 410 -6.65 -37.41 -5.15
CA ARG A 410 -5.48 -38.31 -5.00
C ARG A 410 -4.12 -37.63 -5.13
N LEU A 411 -3.97 -36.60 -5.98
CA LEU A 411 -2.68 -35.96 -6.25
C LEU A 411 -2.50 -34.64 -5.50
N HIS A 412 -3.58 -33.90 -5.27
CA HIS A 412 -3.54 -32.60 -4.58
C HIS A 412 -4.08 -32.67 -3.14
N GLY A 413 -4.69 -33.79 -2.74
CA GLY A 413 -5.19 -34.01 -1.38
C GLY A 413 -6.48 -33.23 -1.08
N GLU A 414 -7.15 -32.73 -2.10
CA GLU A 414 -8.33 -31.86 -1.97
C GLU A 414 -9.61 -32.69 -1.79
N ASN A 415 -10.34 -32.44 -0.71
CA ASN A 415 -11.60 -33.10 -0.42
C ASN A 415 -12.76 -32.19 -0.83
N TYR A 416 -13.72 -32.79 -1.53
CA TYR A 416 -14.84 -32.10 -2.15
C TYR A 416 -16.15 -32.78 -1.73
N ALA A 417 -17.17 -31.97 -1.45
CA ALA A 417 -18.55 -32.41 -1.21
C ALA A 417 -19.44 -31.97 -2.38
N PRO A 418 -20.38 -32.82 -2.85
CA PRO A 418 -21.37 -32.40 -3.85
C PRO A 418 -22.23 -31.24 -3.34
N MET A 419 -22.54 -30.28 -4.20
CA MET A 419 -23.44 -29.16 -3.86
C MET A 419 -24.93 -29.51 -3.98
N ASN A 420 -25.26 -30.62 -4.64
CA ASN A 420 -26.64 -31.02 -4.96
C ASN A 420 -27.29 -31.95 -3.91
N GLU A 421 -26.65 -32.20 -2.76
CA GLU A 421 -27.21 -32.97 -1.64
C GLU A 421 -27.67 -32.06 -0.48
N THR A 422 -28.86 -31.46 -0.62
CA THR A 422 -29.61 -30.81 0.48
C THR A 422 -31.10 -31.13 0.42
#